data_AF-A0A314ZH02-F1
#
_entry.id   AF-A0A314ZH02-F1
#
_cell.length_a   1.000
_cell.length_b   1.000
_cell.length_c   1.000
_cell.angle_alpha   90.00
_cell.angle_beta   90.00
_cell.angle_gamma   90.00
#
_symmetry.space_group_name_H-M   'P 1'
#
loop_
_entity.id
_entity.type
_entity.pdbx_description
1 polymer ?
#
loop_
_entity_poly.entity_id
_entity_poly.type
_entity_poly.pdbx_seq_one_letter_code
_entity_poly.pdbx_strand_id
1 'polypeptide(L)'
;MSWIRSAVSKAVEAGNKNNLTRTVKNYADSVVQHAGQAVAEGAKRFQDRMGARSFKSVKKSIQRLEEAAVSCRGAERLEILRRWVIMLREVERLKLSPGSVEEKDNAVEQPTASEDANDIRRRISLVLYYDSDVGGEPMTFREVFLQSQALEGITLSMILEGPNDEEVALLMEMFRLCLTGGKEVHNAIVSSIQDLEKAFSSYEDEVLVKREELLQFAQGAITGLKINADVIRIDEEVSSLRKKLDTTTTL
;
A
#
# COMPACT_ATOMS: atom_id res chain seq x y z
N MET A 1 -28.44 -31.75 1.68
CA MET A 1 -28.37 -32.73 2.79
C MET A 1 -27.88 -32.02 4.05
N SER A 2 -28.79 -31.69 4.96
CA SER A 2 -28.54 -30.84 6.14
C SER A 2 -29.23 -31.45 7.36
N TRP A 3 -28.58 -32.38 8.08
CA TRP A 3 -29.11 -32.91 9.35
C TRP A 3 -28.11 -32.98 10.51
N ILE A 4 -26.85 -32.54 10.34
CA ILE A 4 -25.84 -32.61 11.43
C ILE A 4 -25.76 -31.33 12.28
N ARG A 5 -26.32 -30.19 11.85
CA ARG A 5 -26.31 -28.94 12.66
C ARG A 5 -27.42 -28.84 13.72
N SER A 6 -28.42 -29.73 13.71
CA SER A 6 -29.61 -29.58 14.57
C SER A 6 -29.47 -30.17 15.98
N ALA A 7 -28.54 -31.11 16.20
CA ALA A 7 -28.40 -31.79 17.49
C ALA A 7 -27.47 -31.08 18.49
N VAL A 8 -26.64 -30.12 18.04
CA VAL A 8 -25.70 -29.40 18.93
C VAL A 8 -26.35 -28.17 19.57
N SER A 9 -27.36 -27.56 18.94
CA SER A 9 -28.03 -26.37 19.49
C SER A 9 -29.03 -26.68 20.61
N LYS A 10 -29.58 -27.91 20.66
CA LYS A 10 -30.63 -28.27 21.63
C LYS A 10 -30.14 -28.78 22.99
N ALA A 11 -28.83 -28.94 23.18
CA ALA A 11 -28.25 -29.35 24.47
C ALA A 11 -27.63 -28.18 25.27
N VAL A 12 -27.48 -26.99 24.67
CA VAL A 12 -26.98 -25.80 25.38
C VAL A 12 -28.10 -25.02 26.06
N GLU A 13 -29.35 -25.19 25.65
CA GLU A 13 -30.49 -24.42 26.15
C GLU A 13 -31.15 -25.01 27.42
N ALA A 14 -30.77 -26.22 27.85
CA ALA A 14 -31.41 -26.91 28.98
C ALA A 14 -30.61 -26.83 30.30
N GLY A 15 -29.45 -26.16 30.32
CA GLY A 15 -28.57 -26.12 31.48
C GLY A 15 -28.28 -24.71 31.95
N ASN A 16 -28.67 -24.42 33.19
CA ASN A 16 -28.05 -23.42 34.06
C ASN A 16 -28.69 -22.01 34.07
N LYS A 17 -29.90 -21.95 34.64
CA LYS A 17 -30.36 -20.81 35.43
C LYS A 17 -29.37 -20.59 36.58
N ASN A 18 -28.47 -19.61 36.48
CA ASN A 18 -27.72 -19.08 37.61
C ASN A 18 -27.37 -17.60 37.39
N ASN A 19 -27.62 -16.77 38.39
CA ASN A 19 -27.45 -15.31 38.37
C ASN A 19 -25.98 -14.84 38.27
N LEU A 20 -25.00 -15.76 38.24
CA LEU A 20 -23.57 -15.47 38.17
C LEU A 20 -23.09 -15.13 36.74
N THR A 21 -23.77 -15.62 35.70
CA THR A 21 -23.38 -15.42 34.30
C THR A 21 -23.69 -14.01 33.80
N ARG A 22 -24.64 -13.30 34.43
CA ARG A 22 -25.05 -11.95 34.01
C ARG A 22 -23.99 -10.91 34.35
N THR A 23 -23.33 -11.03 35.51
CA THR A 23 -22.31 -10.07 35.94
C THR A 23 -21.01 -10.19 35.13
N VAL A 24 -20.57 -11.42 34.83
CA VAL A 24 -19.37 -11.65 33.99
C VAL A 24 -19.64 -11.29 32.53
N LYS A 25 -20.84 -11.60 32.00
CA LYS A 25 -21.24 -11.18 30.65
C LYS A 25 -21.35 -9.66 30.54
N ASN A 26 -21.88 -8.97 31.56
CA ASN A 26 -21.92 -7.50 31.56
C ASN A 26 -20.53 -6.87 31.66
N TYR A 27 -19.58 -7.48 32.38
CA TYR A 27 -18.20 -6.98 32.45
C TYR A 27 -17.46 -7.21 31.14
N ALA A 28 -17.64 -8.37 30.49
CA ALA A 28 -17.09 -8.64 29.17
C ALA A 28 -17.74 -7.76 28.08
N ASP A 29 -19.06 -7.59 28.08
CA ASP A 29 -19.77 -6.67 27.17
C ASP A 29 -19.37 -5.22 27.45
N SER A 30 -19.13 -4.83 28.71
CA SER A 30 -18.66 -3.50 29.06
C SER A 30 -17.21 -3.27 28.62
N VAL A 31 -16.31 -4.24 28.74
CA VAL A 31 -14.93 -4.12 28.24
C VAL A 31 -14.92 -4.10 26.70
N VAL A 32 -15.75 -4.91 26.04
CA VAL A 32 -15.87 -4.91 24.58
C VAL A 32 -16.51 -3.62 24.07
N GLN A 33 -17.52 -3.08 24.75
CA GLN A 33 -18.12 -1.78 24.41
C GLN A 33 -17.17 -0.62 24.72
N HIS A 34 -16.43 -0.67 25.84
CA HIS A 34 -15.55 0.41 26.23
C HIS A 34 -14.25 0.43 25.41
N ALA A 35 -13.72 -0.74 25.05
CA ALA A 35 -12.62 -0.86 24.08
C ALA A 35 -13.10 -0.54 22.66
N GLY A 36 -14.31 -0.97 22.27
CA GLY A 36 -14.93 -0.61 21.00
C GLY A 36 -15.22 0.88 20.87
N GLN A 37 -15.66 1.54 21.96
CA GLN A 37 -15.84 2.98 22.04
C GLN A 37 -14.52 3.72 22.12
N ALA A 38 -13.49 3.22 22.83
CA ALA A 38 -12.18 3.86 22.84
C ALA A 38 -11.50 3.81 21.46
N VAL A 39 -11.67 2.71 20.71
CA VAL A 39 -11.17 2.58 19.32
C VAL A 39 -12.00 3.42 18.35
N ALA A 40 -13.34 3.43 18.48
CA ALA A 40 -14.22 4.26 17.65
C ALA A 40 -14.11 5.76 17.96
N GLU A 41 -13.88 6.14 19.21
CA GLU A 41 -13.59 7.51 19.63
C GLU A 41 -12.17 7.93 19.23
N GLY A 42 -11.20 7.02 19.26
CA GLY A 42 -9.87 7.23 18.67
C GLY A 42 -9.97 7.53 17.18
N ALA A 43 -10.67 6.70 16.42
CA ALA A 43 -10.93 6.90 14.99
C ALA A 43 -11.71 8.20 14.71
N LYS A 44 -12.68 8.57 15.55
CA LYS A 44 -13.38 9.87 15.47
C LYS A 44 -12.47 11.06 15.77
N ARG A 45 -11.57 10.97 16.76
CA ARG A 45 -10.63 12.06 17.08
C ARG A 45 -9.58 12.27 15.99
N PHE A 46 -9.19 11.22 15.27
CA PHE A 46 -8.35 11.36 14.07
C PHE A 46 -9.10 12.03 12.92
N GLN A 47 -10.37 11.67 12.70
CA GLN A 47 -11.21 12.33 11.69
C GLN A 47 -11.50 13.81 12.02
N ASP A 48 -11.76 14.15 13.28
CA ASP A 48 -12.07 15.53 13.70
C ASP A 48 -10.84 16.46 13.70
N ARG A 49 -9.63 15.93 13.92
CA ARG A 49 -8.38 16.72 13.92
C ARG A 49 -7.81 16.94 12.50
N MET A 50 -8.24 16.16 11.51
CA MET A 50 -7.77 16.20 10.13
C MET A 50 -8.91 16.63 9.18
N GLY A 51 -9.21 17.93 9.13
CA GLY A 51 -10.35 18.45 8.37
C GLY A 51 -10.51 17.88 6.95
N ALA A 52 -11.76 17.59 6.56
CA ALA A 52 -12.30 17.35 5.22
C ALA A 52 -11.40 16.73 4.13
N ARG A 53 -10.44 15.86 4.48
CA ARG A 53 -9.61 15.16 3.50
C ARG A 53 -10.31 13.87 3.09
N SER A 54 -10.71 13.77 1.82
CA SER A 54 -11.31 12.55 1.25
C SER A 54 -10.23 11.47 1.12
N PHE A 55 -10.31 10.42 1.93
CA PHE A 55 -9.43 9.25 1.83
C PHE A 55 -9.98 8.22 0.85
N LYS A 56 -9.10 7.59 0.08
CA LYS A 56 -9.46 6.40 -0.70
C LYS A 56 -9.25 5.14 0.13
N SER A 57 -10.08 4.13 -0.11
CA SER A 57 -9.91 2.83 0.53
C SER A 57 -8.63 2.15 0.06
N VAL A 58 -7.82 1.65 0.99
CA VAL A 58 -6.57 0.92 0.71
C VAL A 58 -6.91 -0.35 -0.08
N LYS A 59 -7.83 -1.18 0.43
CA LYS A 59 -8.24 -2.45 -0.17
C LYS A 59 -8.71 -2.28 -1.61
N LYS A 60 -9.61 -1.31 -1.85
CA LYS A 60 -10.14 -1.04 -3.20
C LYS A 60 -9.08 -0.45 -4.15
N SER A 61 -8.02 0.15 -3.62
CA SER A 61 -6.95 0.71 -4.43
C SER A 61 -5.90 -0.34 -4.78
N ILE A 62 -5.55 -1.23 -3.86
CA ILE A 62 -4.74 -2.42 -4.14
C ILE A 62 -5.39 -3.25 -5.24
N GLN A 63 -6.68 -3.60 -5.07
CA GLN A 63 -7.41 -4.40 -6.06
C GLN A 63 -7.36 -3.77 -7.46
N ARG A 64 -7.59 -2.45 -7.57
CA ARG A 64 -7.54 -1.75 -8.86
C ARG A 64 -6.15 -1.73 -9.49
N LEU A 65 -5.10 -1.64 -8.67
CA LEU A 65 -3.71 -1.69 -9.16
C LEU A 65 -3.39 -3.08 -9.72
N GLU A 66 -3.79 -4.12 -9.01
CA GLU A 66 -3.56 -5.52 -9.41
C GLU A 66 -4.36 -5.89 -10.66
N GLU A 67 -5.64 -5.52 -10.72
CA GLU A 67 -6.48 -5.72 -11.91
C GLU A 67 -5.88 -5.02 -13.14
N ALA A 68 -5.49 -3.75 -12.99
CA ALA A 68 -4.89 -2.98 -14.08
C ALA A 68 -3.55 -3.58 -14.55
N ALA A 69 -2.71 -4.07 -13.63
CA ALA A 69 -1.45 -4.71 -13.98
C ALA A 69 -1.65 -5.98 -14.83
N VAL A 70 -2.68 -6.77 -14.52
CA VAL A 70 -2.97 -8.02 -15.23
C VAL A 70 -3.66 -7.77 -16.58
N SER A 71 -4.50 -6.74 -16.70
CA SER A 71 -5.28 -6.48 -17.92
C SER A 71 -4.55 -5.64 -18.97
N CYS A 72 -3.64 -4.76 -18.57
CA CYS A 72 -3.05 -3.79 -19.48
C CYS A 72 -2.10 -4.42 -20.51
N ARG A 73 -2.14 -3.94 -21.75
CA ARG A 73 -1.26 -4.38 -22.85
C ARG A 73 -0.84 -3.18 -23.70
N GLY A 74 0.28 -3.28 -24.41
CA GLY A 74 0.80 -2.24 -25.31
C GLY A 74 0.63 -0.80 -24.80
N ALA A 75 -0.12 0.02 -25.55
CA ALA A 75 -0.29 1.44 -25.24
C ALA A 75 -0.97 1.72 -23.87
N GLU A 76 -1.93 0.89 -23.45
CA GLU A 76 -2.59 1.04 -22.14
C GLU A 76 -1.59 0.81 -21.00
N ARG A 77 -0.74 -0.21 -21.16
CA ARG A 77 0.33 -0.53 -20.21
C ARG A 77 1.29 0.65 -20.08
N LEU A 78 1.71 1.24 -21.19
CA LEU A 78 2.56 2.43 -21.22
C LEU A 78 1.94 3.64 -20.48
N GLU A 79 0.65 3.91 -20.67
CA GLU A 79 -0.04 5.00 -19.97
C GLU A 79 -0.12 4.77 -18.45
N ILE A 80 -0.40 3.53 -18.04
CA ILE A 80 -0.46 3.15 -16.63
C ILE A 80 0.93 3.30 -15.99
N LEU A 81 2.00 2.81 -16.64
CA LEU A 81 3.38 2.97 -16.17
C LEU A 81 3.73 4.44 -15.96
N ARG A 82 3.46 5.31 -16.94
CA ARG A 82 3.71 6.76 -16.81
C ARG A 82 2.99 7.32 -15.60
N ARG A 83 1.70 6.98 -15.42
CA ARG A 83 0.89 7.48 -14.30
C ARG A 83 1.42 7.01 -12.95
N TRP A 84 1.79 5.73 -12.82
CA TRP A 84 2.34 5.18 -11.59
C TRP A 84 3.71 5.75 -11.25
N VAL A 85 4.61 5.88 -12.23
CA VAL A 85 5.93 6.49 -12.03
C VAL A 85 5.80 7.95 -11.56
N ILE A 86 4.89 8.74 -12.15
CA ILE A 86 4.62 10.10 -11.69
C ILE A 86 4.21 10.10 -10.21
N MET A 87 3.24 9.27 -9.84
CA MET A 87 2.76 9.21 -8.45
C MET A 87 3.83 8.74 -7.47
N LEU A 88 4.67 7.77 -7.85
CA LEU A 88 5.77 7.28 -7.01
C LEU A 88 6.85 8.34 -6.82
N ARG A 89 7.23 9.06 -7.89
CA ARG A 89 8.20 10.18 -7.82
C ARG A 89 7.70 11.32 -6.94
N GLU A 90 6.40 11.63 -7.03
CA GLU A 90 5.78 12.65 -6.19
C GLU A 90 5.91 12.31 -4.71
N VAL A 91 5.63 11.06 -4.31
CA VAL A 91 5.82 10.59 -2.93
C VAL A 91 7.29 10.67 -2.50
N GLU A 92 8.23 10.23 -3.35
CA GLU A 92 9.66 10.28 -3.04
C GLU A 92 10.16 11.73 -2.86
N ARG A 93 9.74 12.65 -3.72
CA ARG A 93 10.12 14.07 -3.64
C ARG A 93 9.65 14.72 -2.34
N LEU A 94 8.47 14.35 -1.85
CA LEU A 94 7.92 14.88 -0.61
C LEU A 94 8.65 14.36 0.62
N LYS A 95 9.11 13.09 0.60
CA LYS A 95 9.99 12.55 1.66
C LYS A 95 11.30 13.34 1.77
N LEU A 96 11.83 13.81 0.64
CA LEU A 96 13.08 14.58 0.59
C LEU A 96 12.90 16.07 0.95
N SER A 97 11.67 16.55 1.15
CA SER A 97 11.36 17.95 1.49
C SER A 97 10.62 18.05 2.84
N PRO A 98 11.27 17.80 3.99
CA PRO A 98 10.59 17.83 5.30
C PRO A 98 10.26 19.24 5.81
N GLY A 99 10.62 20.31 5.07
CA GLY A 99 10.74 21.67 5.62
C GLY A 99 9.65 22.68 5.26
N SER A 100 8.52 22.31 4.65
CA SER A 100 7.50 23.31 4.22
C SER A 100 6.19 23.30 5.02
N VAL A 101 6.16 22.62 6.17
CA VAL A 101 5.07 22.79 7.15
C VAL A 101 5.62 23.54 8.35
N GLU A 102 6.09 24.76 8.12
CA GLU A 102 6.15 25.73 9.20
C GLU A 102 4.72 26.10 9.56
N GLU A 103 4.27 25.66 10.74
CA GLU A 103 3.20 26.28 11.48
C GLU A 103 3.56 27.76 11.69
N LYS A 104 3.12 28.64 10.78
CA LYS A 104 3.07 30.07 11.04
C LYS A 104 1.88 30.37 11.95
N ASP A 105 2.08 30.12 13.24
CA ASP A 105 1.32 30.84 14.26
C ASP A 105 1.89 32.26 14.39
N ASN A 106 1.00 33.23 14.19
CA ASN A 106 1.11 34.66 14.51
C ASN A 106 1.95 35.55 13.57
N ALA A 107 1.29 36.08 12.52
CA ALA A 107 1.26 37.52 12.25
C ALA A 107 0.17 37.83 11.22
N VAL A 108 -0.74 38.73 11.59
CA VAL A 108 -1.71 39.37 10.69
C VAL A 108 -0.95 40.13 9.61
N GLU A 109 -1.09 39.75 8.35
CA GLU A 109 -0.96 40.65 7.19
C GLU A 109 -1.59 40.04 5.92
N GLN A 110 -2.09 40.92 5.06
CA GLN A 110 -3.12 40.76 4.03
C GLN A 110 -2.80 39.82 2.85
N PRO A 111 -3.83 39.40 2.07
CA PRO A 111 -3.71 38.33 1.08
C PRO A 111 -2.94 38.78 -0.16
N THR A 112 -1.72 38.28 -0.32
CA THR A 112 -1.03 38.30 -1.61
C THR A 112 -1.40 37.04 -2.40
N ALA A 113 -2.07 37.28 -3.53
CA ALA A 113 -2.55 36.26 -4.44
C ALA A 113 -1.38 35.60 -5.18
N SER A 114 -0.94 34.44 -4.69
CA SER A 114 -0.37 33.36 -5.51
C SER A 114 -0.25 32.10 -4.64
N GLU A 115 -1.37 31.40 -4.41
CA GLU A 115 -1.26 29.97 -4.13
C GLU A 115 -0.77 29.34 -5.44
N ASP A 116 0.51 28.95 -5.45
CA ASP A 116 1.17 28.38 -6.61
C ASP A 116 0.33 27.19 -7.09
N ALA A 117 -0.08 27.18 -8.37
CA ALA A 117 -0.87 26.08 -8.94
C ALA A 117 -0.18 24.71 -8.74
N ASN A 118 1.14 24.75 -8.48
CA ASN A 118 2.00 23.65 -8.11
C ASN A 118 1.70 23.08 -6.71
N ASP A 119 1.36 23.93 -5.73
CA ASP A 119 1.03 23.51 -4.36
C ASP A 119 -0.39 22.94 -4.26
N ILE A 120 -1.33 23.47 -5.05
CA ILE A 120 -2.67 22.88 -5.20
C ILE A 120 -2.56 21.52 -5.93
N ARG A 121 -1.71 21.41 -6.97
CA ARG A 121 -1.41 20.14 -7.66
C ARG A 121 -0.75 19.12 -6.72
N ARG A 122 0.16 19.54 -5.83
CA ARG A 122 0.77 18.69 -4.79
C ARG A 122 -0.24 18.23 -3.74
N ARG A 123 -1.13 19.12 -3.29
CA ARG A 123 -2.22 18.78 -2.36
C ARG A 123 -3.26 17.84 -2.97
N ILE A 124 -3.55 17.98 -4.27
CA ILE A 124 -4.49 17.11 -4.99
C ILE A 124 -3.85 15.75 -5.35
N SER A 125 -2.53 15.68 -5.55
CA SER A 125 -1.82 14.44 -5.95
C SER A 125 -1.41 13.54 -4.79
N LEU A 126 -1.41 14.04 -3.55
CA LEU A 126 -1.26 13.21 -2.34
C LEU A 126 -2.61 12.64 -1.90
N VAL A 127 -3.16 11.78 -2.74
CA VAL A 127 -4.26 10.92 -2.30
C VAL A 127 -3.72 10.04 -1.18
N LEU A 128 -4.20 10.27 0.03
CA LEU A 128 -3.96 9.39 1.17
C LEU A 128 -5.00 8.26 1.16
N TYR A 129 -4.55 7.09 1.57
CA TYR A 129 -5.33 5.88 1.59
C TYR A 129 -5.56 5.44 3.03
N TYR A 130 -6.80 5.15 3.38
CA TYR A 130 -7.15 4.77 4.74
C TYR A 130 -8.40 3.89 4.73
N ASP A 131 -8.36 2.83 5.53
CA ASP A 131 -9.48 1.93 5.79
C ASP A 131 -9.69 1.87 7.31
N SER A 132 -10.90 2.25 7.78
CA SER A 132 -11.19 2.41 9.22
C SER A 132 -11.08 1.14 10.05
N ASP A 133 -11.17 -0.02 9.40
CA ASP A 133 -11.06 -1.35 9.99
C ASP A 133 -9.62 -1.85 10.11
N VAL A 134 -8.66 -1.22 9.42
CA VAL A 134 -7.24 -1.61 9.45
C VAL A 134 -6.51 -0.92 10.60
N GLY A 135 -6.97 0.26 11.03
CA GLY A 135 -6.29 1.07 12.03
C GLY A 135 -4.92 1.59 11.52
N GLY A 136 -4.36 2.60 12.18
CA GLY A 136 -3.05 3.16 11.83
C GLY A 136 -3.09 4.48 11.05
N GLU A 137 -1.93 4.98 10.65
CA GLU A 137 -1.82 6.24 9.91
C GLU A 137 -2.24 6.07 8.43
N PRO A 138 -2.77 7.12 7.79
CA PRO A 138 -3.08 7.07 6.36
C PRO A 138 -1.86 6.77 5.51
N MET A 139 -2.00 5.83 4.58
CA MET A 139 -0.93 5.38 3.68
C MET A 139 -0.80 6.31 2.48
N THR A 140 0.43 6.47 2.01
CA THR A 140 0.80 7.08 0.73
C THR A 140 0.54 6.14 -0.44
N PHE A 141 0.50 6.68 -1.67
CA PHE A 141 0.42 5.84 -2.86
C PHE A 141 1.54 4.81 -2.94
N ARG A 142 2.77 5.18 -2.55
CA ARG A 142 3.92 4.26 -2.59
C ARG A 142 3.72 3.06 -1.68
N GLU A 143 3.20 3.26 -0.47
CA GLU A 143 2.95 2.15 0.47
C GLU A 143 1.85 1.22 -0.04
N VAL A 144 0.74 1.78 -0.55
CA VAL A 144 -0.33 0.99 -1.17
C VAL A 144 0.18 0.22 -2.39
N PHE A 145 1.02 0.86 -3.22
CA PHE A 145 1.62 0.24 -4.39
C PHE A 145 2.56 -0.90 -4.01
N LEU A 146 3.44 -0.70 -3.02
CA LEU A 146 4.36 -1.73 -2.51
C LEU A 146 3.63 -2.90 -1.85
N GLN A 147 2.48 -2.66 -1.21
CA GLN A 147 1.65 -3.72 -0.62
C GLN A 147 0.91 -4.55 -1.69
N SER A 148 0.57 -3.94 -2.83
CA SER A 148 -0.09 -4.63 -3.94
C SER A 148 0.85 -5.55 -4.74
N GLN A 149 0.27 -6.46 -5.53
CA GLN A 149 0.97 -7.28 -6.53
C GLN A 149 1.13 -6.58 -7.90
N ALA A 150 0.97 -5.26 -7.98
CA ALA A 150 0.96 -4.55 -9.25
C ALA A 150 2.32 -4.53 -9.96
N LEU A 151 3.42 -4.45 -9.20
CA LEU A 151 4.78 -4.49 -9.76
C LEU A 151 5.13 -5.88 -10.31
N GLU A 152 4.68 -6.92 -9.63
CA GLU A 152 4.76 -8.30 -10.11
C GLU A 152 3.93 -8.45 -11.39
N GLY A 153 2.65 -8.06 -11.36
CA GLY A 153 1.75 -8.16 -12.50
C GLY A 153 2.26 -7.43 -13.74
N ILE A 154 2.80 -6.22 -13.59
CA ILE A 154 3.35 -5.47 -14.74
C ILE A 154 4.59 -6.16 -15.31
N THR A 155 5.44 -6.72 -14.44
CA THR A 155 6.62 -7.48 -14.85
C THR A 155 6.23 -8.73 -15.63
N LEU A 156 5.25 -9.50 -15.14
CA LEU A 156 4.73 -10.66 -15.84
C LEU A 156 4.11 -10.27 -17.19
N SER A 157 3.39 -9.15 -17.26
CA SER A 157 2.83 -8.66 -18.52
C SER A 157 3.92 -8.39 -19.56
N MET A 158 5.09 -7.90 -19.15
CA MET A 158 6.23 -7.61 -20.02
C MET A 158 7.00 -8.85 -20.44
N ILE A 159 6.99 -9.91 -19.63
CA ILE A 159 7.50 -11.23 -20.04
C ILE A 159 6.56 -11.85 -21.09
N LEU A 160 5.24 -11.68 -20.91
CA LEU A 160 4.24 -12.24 -21.81
C LEU A 160 4.13 -11.47 -23.14
N GLU A 161 4.33 -10.16 -23.11
CA GLU A 161 4.36 -9.26 -24.27
C GLU A 161 5.47 -8.24 -24.06
N GLY A 162 6.55 -8.35 -24.85
CA GLY A 162 7.78 -7.60 -24.65
C GLY A 162 7.60 -6.09 -24.50
N PRO A 163 8.38 -5.44 -23.62
CA PRO A 163 8.32 -3.99 -23.45
C PRO A 163 9.03 -3.28 -24.60
N ASN A 164 8.51 -2.13 -25.02
CA ASN A 164 9.24 -1.21 -25.89
C ASN A 164 10.27 -0.37 -25.10
N ASP A 165 11.11 0.39 -25.81
CA ASP A 165 12.17 1.20 -25.19
C ASP A 165 11.67 2.20 -24.13
N GLU A 166 10.49 2.77 -24.34
CA GLU A 166 9.89 3.70 -23.38
C GLU A 166 9.38 2.99 -22.13
N GLU A 167 8.74 1.82 -22.31
CA GLU A 167 8.32 0.97 -21.21
C GLU A 167 9.51 0.49 -20.38
N VAL A 168 10.63 0.16 -21.02
CA VAL A 168 11.89 -0.18 -20.34
C VAL A 168 12.40 0.98 -19.49
N ALA A 169 12.40 2.21 -20.03
CA ALA A 169 12.84 3.39 -19.28
C ALA A 169 11.96 3.67 -18.05
N LEU A 170 10.64 3.49 -18.18
CA LEU A 170 9.69 3.66 -17.08
C LEU A 170 9.81 2.53 -16.04
N LEU A 171 10.02 1.30 -16.48
CA LEU A 171 10.21 0.15 -15.59
C LEU A 171 11.48 0.32 -14.75
N MET A 172 12.58 0.77 -15.36
CA MET A 172 13.82 1.07 -14.64
C MET A 172 13.63 2.10 -13.53
N GLU A 173 12.84 3.14 -13.80
CA GLU A 173 12.51 4.13 -12.78
C GLU A 173 11.61 3.55 -11.68
N MET A 174 10.64 2.72 -12.04
CA MET A 174 9.78 2.03 -11.08
C MET A 174 10.59 1.09 -10.18
N PHE A 175 11.54 0.35 -10.73
CA PHE A 175 12.46 -0.50 -9.97
C PHE A 175 13.32 0.32 -9.01
N ARG A 176 13.86 1.46 -9.45
CA ARG A 176 14.58 2.38 -8.56
C ARG A 176 13.73 2.83 -7.37
N LEU A 177 12.44 3.04 -7.57
CA LEU A 177 11.51 3.53 -6.54
C LEU A 177 10.99 2.42 -5.61
N CYS A 178 10.95 1.17 -6.07
CA CYS A 178 10.21 0.09 -5.44
C CYS A 178 11.02 -1.17 -5.10
N LEU A 179 12.20 -1.38 -5.70
CA LEU A 179 13.05 -2.53 -5.43
C LEU A 179 14.27 -2.14 -4.60
N THR A 180 14.76 -3.12 -3.85
CA THR A 180 16.08 -3.06 -3.22
C THR A 180 17.17 -3.35 -4.25
N GLY A 181 18.37 -2.84 -4.00
CA GLY A 181 19.53 -3.03 -4.87
C GLY A 181 19.94 -1.77 -5.64
N GLY A 182 21.03 -1.91 -6.41
CA GLY A 182 21.60 -0.85 -7.23
C GLY A 182 21.11 -0.88 -8.67
N LYS A 183 21.56 0.10 -9.46
CA LYS A 183 21.24 0.20 -10.90
C LYS A 183 21.60 -1.08 -11.66
N GLU A 184 22.68 -1.74 -11.27
CA GLU A 184 23.18 -2.98 -11.86
C GLU A 184 22.18 -4.13 -11.67
N VAL A 185 21.58 -4.23 -10.48
CA VAL A 185 20.53 -5.21 -10.18
C VAL A 185 19.30 -4.92 -11.04
N HIS A 186 18.85 -3.67 -11.08
CA HIS A 186 17.68 -3.29 -11.88
C HIS A 186 17.89 -3.56 -13.38
N ASN A 187 19.06 -3.24 -13.92
CA ASN A 187 19.43 -3.55 -15.29
C ASN A 187 19.38 -5.07 -15.54
N ALA A 188 19.94 -5.88 -14.64
CA ALA A 188 19.94 -7.33 -14.77
C ALA A 188 18.52 -7.92 -14.77
N ILE A 189 17.61 -7.36 -13.96
CA ILE A 189 16.19 -7.75 -13.95
C ILE A 189 15.55 -7.42 -15.29
N VAL A 190 15.75 -6.21 -15.83
CA VAL A 190 15.21 -5.82 -17.14
C VAL A 190 15.74 -6.73 -18.25
N SER A 191 17.04 -7.02 -18.27
CA SER A 191 17.61 -7.98 -19.22
C SER A 191 16.98 -9.37 -19.08
N SER A 192 16.79 -9.83 -17.84
CA SER A 192 16.14 -11.13 -17.58
C SER A 192 14.69 -11.17 -18.06
N ILE A 193 13.94 -10.08 -17.93
CA ILE A 193 12.57 -9.96 -18.46
C ILE A 193 12.58 -10.10 -19.98
N GLN A 194 13.48 -9.39 -20.67
CA GLN A 194 13.60 -9.47 -22.14
C GLN A 194 14.08 -10.85 -22.61
N ASP A 195 14.96 -11.51 -21.86
CA ASP A 195 15.41 -12.85 -22.18
C ASP A 195 14.30 -13.89 -21.97
N LEU A 196 13.50 -13.75 -20.90
CA LEU A 196 12.31 -14.58 -20.68
C LEU A 196 11.26 -14.35 -21.77
N GLU A 197 11.04 -13.11 -22.21
CA GLU A 197 10.13 -12.82 -23.33
C GLU A 197 10.56 -13.51 -24.62
N LYS A 198 11.83 -13.43 -24.99
CA LYS A 198 12.39 -14.16 -26.15
C LYS A 198 12.23 -15.66 -26.00
N ALA A 199 12.48 -16.20 -24.81
CA ALA A 199 12.28 -17.62 -24.55
C ALA A 199 10.80 -17.99 -24.76
N PHE A 200 9.88 -17.20 -24.22
CA PHE A 200 8.43 -17.45 -24.28
C PHE A 200 7.87 -17.36 -25.70
N SER A 201 8.38 -16.46 -26.55
CA SER A 201 7.98 -16.39 -27.97
C SER A 201 8.45 -17.59 -28.79
N SER A 202 9.46 -18.33 -28.33
CA SER A 202 9.98 -19.54 -28.98
C SER A 202 9.34 -20.85 -28.52
N TYR A 203 8.57 -20.83 -27.42
CA TYR A 203 7.93 -22.03 -26.87
C TYR A 203 6.65 -22.39 -27.63
N GLU A 204 6.55 -23.64 -28.11
CA GLU A 204 5.29 -24.21 -28.61
C GLU A 204 4.32 -24.52 -27.46
N ASP A 205 3.02 -24.53 -27.75
CA ASP A 205 1.91 -24.68 -26.79
C ASP A 205 1.96 -25.96 -25.93
N GLU A 206 2.79 -26.95 -26.27
CA GLU A 206 2.95 -28.18 -25.47
C GLU A 206 3.72 -27.97 -24.15
N VAL A 207 4.27 -26.78 -23.89
CA VAL A 207 5.17 -26.50 -22.75
C VAL A 207 4.56 -25.54 -21.70
N LEU A 208 3.23 -25.36 -21.70
CA LEU A 208 2.51 -24.44 -20.81
C LEU A 208 2.82 -24.60 -19.32
N VAL A 209 3.10 -25.82 -18.84
CA VAL A 209 3.46 -26.07 -17.44
C VAL A 209 4.77 -25.36 -17.06
N LYS A 210 5.80 -25.41 -17.92
CA LYS A 210 7.07 -24.71 -17.63
C LYS A 210 6.92 -23.19 -17.74
N ARG A 211 6.00 -22.72 -18.59
CA ARG A 211 5.69 -21.29 -18.72
C ARG A 211 5.15 -20.72 -17.41
N GLU A 212 4.19 -21.43 -16.81
CA GLU A 212 3.60 -21.04 -15.53
C GLU A 212 4.62 -21.07 -14.39
N GLU A 213 5.44 -22.13 -14.30
CA GLU A 213 6.51 -22.23 -13.29
C GLU A 213 7.52 -21.07 -13.40
N LEU A 214 7.91 -20.69 -14.63
CA LEU A 214 8.82 -19.57 -14.86
C LEU A 214 8.19 -18.22 -14.49
N LEU A 215 6.89 -18.01 -14.77
CA LEU A 215 6.19 -16.81 -14.35
C LEU A 215 6.07 -16.72 -12.83
N GLN A 216 5.78 -17.84 -12.15
CA GLN A 216 5.75 -17.90 -10.68
C GLN A 216 7.13 -17.62 -10.08
N PHE A 217 8.20 -18.13 -10.70
CA PHE A 217 9.57 -17.83 -10.29
C PHE A 217 9.89 -16.34 -10.46
N ALA A 218 9.55 -15.74 -11.61
CA ALA A 218 9.74 -14.32 -11.85
C ALA A 218 8.95 -13.47 -10.85
N GLN A 219 7.69 -13.82 -10.58
CA GLN A 219 6.86 -13.17 -9.56
C GLN A 219 7.53 -13.23 -8.18
N GLY A 220 7.94 -14.43 -7.74
CA GLY A 220 8.60 -14.62 -6.45
C GLY A 220 9.90 -13.83 -6.32
N ALA A 221 10.70 -13.75 -7.40
CA ALA A 221 11.93 -12.97 -7.42
C ALA A 221 11.65 -11.46 -7.28
N ILE A 222 10.66 -10.93 -8.00
CA ILE A 222 10.25 -9.52 -7.87
C ILE A 222 9.71 -9.23 -6.47
N THR A 223 8.84 -10.08 -5.93
CA THR A 223 8.34 -9.93 -4.56
C THR A 223 9.47 -9.94 -3.53
N GLY A 224 10.46 -10.83 -3.70
CA GLY A 224 11.62 -10.91 -2.81
C GLY A 224 12.53 -9.68 -2.84
N LEU A 225 12.58 -8.97 -3.98
CA LEU A 225 13.34 -7.72 -4.13
C LEU A 225 12.55 -6.47 -3.78
N LYS A 226 11.21 -6.55 -3.80
CA LYS A 226 10.31 -5.42 -3.52
C LYS A 226 10.53 -4.92 -2.10
N ILE A 227 10.69 -3.61 -1.99
CA ILE A 227 10.85 -2.92 -0.72
C ILE A 227 9.64 -3.20 0.17
N ASN A 228 9.91 -3.63 1.40
CA ASN A 228 8.86 -3.81 2.39
C ASN A 228 8.45 -2.46 2.98
N ALA A 229 7.22 -2.03 2.67
CA ALA A 229 6.67 -0.75 3.13
C ALA A 229 6.56 -0.65 4.65
N ASP A 230 6.20 -1.76 5.33
CA ASP A 230 6.08 -1.78 6.79
C ASP A 230 7.44 -1.62 7.47
N VAL A 231 8.48 -2.25 6.91
CA VAL A 231 9.86 -2.11 7.44
C VAL A 231 10.32 -0.66 7.34
N ILE A 232 10.10 -0.01 6.20
CA ILE A 232 10.45 1.41 6.04
C ILE A 232 9.72 2.29 7.05
N ARG A 233 8.41 2.08 7.24
CA ARG A 233 7.63 2.87 8.19
C ARG A 233 8.15 2.69 9.62
N ILE A 234 8.44 1.45 10.02
CA ILE A 234 9.03 1.14 11.33
C ILE A 234 10.39 1.84 11.49
N ASP A 235 11.26 1.81 10.48
CA ASP A 235 12.56 2.49 10.53
C ASP A 235 12.42 4.02 10.67
N GLU A 236 11.43 4.62 9.99
CA GLU A 236 11.10 6.04 10.08
C GLU A 236 10.57 6.39 11.49
N GLU A 237 9.66 5.59 12.04
CA GLU A 237 9.13 5.75 13.40
C GLU A 237 10.24 5.61 14.46
N VAL A 238 11.09 4.59 14.34
CA VAL A 238 12.24 4.37 15.22
C VAL A 238 13.21 5.55 15.16
N SER A 239 13.49 6.07 13.96
CA SER A 239 14.35 7.23 13.78
C SER A 239 13.77 8.50 14.44
N SER A 240 12.45 8.70 14.32
CA SER A 240 11.73 9.80 14.97
C SER A 240 11.76 9.70 16.49
N LEU A 241 11.50 8.50 17.03
CA LEU A 241 11.55 8.23 18.47
C LEU A 241 12.96 8.42 19.03
N ARG A 242 14.01 7.97 18.32
CA ARG A 242 15.40 8.21 18.70
C ARG A 242 15.73 9.69 18.80
N LYS A 243 15.35 10.50 17.81
CA LYS A 243 15.54 11.96 17.85
C LYS A 243 14.85 12.59 19.06
N LYS A 244 13.61 12.18 19.37
CA LYS A 244 12.87 12.67 20.55
C LYS A 244 13.54 12.27 21.87
N LEU A 245 14.11 11.05 21.94
CA LEU A 245 14.84 10.57 23.10
C LEU A 245 16.14 11.35 23.32
N ASP A 246 16.89 11.63 22.25
CA ASP A 246 18.13 12.39 22.33
C ASP A 246 17.87 13.83 22.81
N THR A 247 16.78 14.46 22.35
CA THR A 247 16.36 15.79 22.83
C THR A 247 15.88 15.82 24.29
N THR A 248 15.40 14.70 24.82
CA THR A 248 14.94 14.60 26.22
C THR A 248 16.03 14.17 27.18
N THR A 249 17.09 13.51 26.69
CA THR A 249 18.26 13.07 27.49
C THR A 249 19.31 14.19 27.66
N THR A 250 19.17 15.30 26.92
CA THR A 250 20.07 16.46 26.96
C THR A 250 19.63 17.58 27.92
N LEU A 251 18.63 17.31 28.78
CA LEU A 251 18.20 18.13 29.92
C LEU A 251 18.59 17.46 31.24
#